data_AF-A0A806KDW9-F1
#
_entry.id   AF-A0A806KDW9-F1
#
_cell.length_a   1.000
_cell.length_b   1.000
_cell.length_c   1.000
_cell.angle_alpha   90.00
_cell.angle_beta   90.00
_cell.angle_gamma   90.00
#
_symmetry.space_group_name_H-M   'P 1'
#
loop_
_entity.id
_entity.type
_entity.pdbx_description
1 polymer ?
#
loop_
_entity_poly.entity_id
_entity_poly.type
_entity_poly.pdbx_seq_one_letter_code
_entity_poly.pdbx_strand_id
1 'polypeptide(L)'
;MKKENKGADSDATRVLNDDDKATMEGVTRREMLYGAIGAGITLAAFGCNSNEGNAPSSGSGSNASDSNRTQGTYLDPEQPSSPGNGSDTSDADADTGADADTDTDTDTGTDTDADTGKVHLAAACGTYCGACPAYIATHPEDGQIQYSNPWGECDGCLGGGRLAAHCRICDTRLCALRKHDDARCTDCEQLPCYRVTNLINQVYYPGQRGPYMHRLEYLPNLEKIREMGAEEWVKSEEARWRCPGCGLPMGWYDTECARCGEPRSERLFPVTRDTPRPY
;
A
#
# COMPACT_ATOMS: atom_id res chain seq x y z
N MET A 1 -3.01 72.00 44.15
CA MET A 1 -1.83 71.85 43.27
C MET A 1 -2.34 71.26 41.95
N LYS A 2 -2.04 71.69 40.70
CA LYS A 2 -0.76 71.99 40.00
C LYS A 2 0.22 70.80 40.06
N LYS A 3 0.66 70.13 38.99
CA LYS A 3 0.55 70.26 37.51
C LYS A 3 0.23 68.86 36.93
N GLU A 4 -0.37 68.61 35.76
CA GLU A 4 -0.20 69.11 34.37
C GLU A 4 1.08 68.69 33.61
N ASN A 5 0.95 67.63 32.78
CA ASN A 5 1.30 67.53 31.35
C ASN A 5 0.83 66.13 30.84
N LYS A 6 0.14 65.95 29.70
CA LYS A 6 0.47 66.19 28.28
C LYS A 6 1.58 65.27 27.75
N GLY A 7 1.38 64.45 26.70
CA GLY A 7 0.13 64.15 25.96
C GLY A 7 0.37 63.37 24.64
N ALA A 8 -0.72 63.20 23.86
CA ALA A 8 -0.79 62.94 22.41
C ALA A 8 -0.09 61.70 21.78
N ASP A 9 -0.86 60.64 21.57
CA ASP A 9 -1.41 60.23 20.26
C ASP A 9 -0.61 60.53 18.96
N SER A 10 -0.24 59.47 18.21
CA SER A 10 -0.50 59.35 16.75
C SER A 10 -0.17 57.96 16.17
N ASP A 11 -0.90 57.57 15.13
CA ASP A 11 -0.61 56.47 14.19
C ASP A 11 0.82 56.55 13.60
N ALA A 12 1.41 55.40 13.30
CA ALA A 12 2.70 55.26 12.62
C ALA A 12 2.78 53.94 11.83
N THR A 13 1.97 53.81 10.77
CA THR A 13 2.11 52.76 9.75
C THR A 13 3.57 52.56 9.32
N ARG A 14 4.14 51.38 9.58
CA ARG A 14 5.54 51.06 9.25
C ARG A 14 5.70 50.73 7.77
N VAL A 15 6.02 51.74 6.97
CA VAL A 15 6.52 51.58 5.61
C VAL A 15 7.79 50.72 5.61
N LEU A 16 7.88 49.78 4.67
CA LEU A 16 9.11 49.05 4.35
C LEU A 16 9.83 49.78 3.22
N ASN A 17 11.16 49.89 3.31
CA ASN A 17 11.97 50.53 2.27
C ASN A 17 12.27 49.53 1.13
N ASP A 18 12.44 50.02 -0.09
CA ASP A 18 12.49 49.19 -1.31
C ASP A 18 13.80 48.39 -1.52
N ASP A 19 14.82 48.56 -0.66
CA ASP A 19 16.14 47.92 -0.81
C ASP A 19 16.13 46.38 -0.59
N ASP A 20 15.18 45.84 0.18
CA ASP A 20 15.09 44.40 0.49
C ASP A 20 14.48 43.54 -0.64
N LYS A 21 14.22 44.12 -1.83
CA LYS A 21 13.37 43.49 -2.86
C LYS A 21 14.06 43.19 -4.20
N ALA A 22 15.38 43.00 -4.22
CA ALA A 22 16.13 42.73 -5.45
C ALA A 22 17.32 41.74 -5.29
N THR A 23 17.05 40.47 -4.99
CA THR A 23 17.97 39.36 -5.41
C THR A 23 17.29 37.99 -5.28
N MET A 24 17.21 37.25 -6.41
CA MET A 24 16.96 35.79 -6.59
C MET A 24 15.97 35.44 -7.73
N GLU A 25 16.01 36.17 -8.85
CA GLU A 25 15.52 35.67 -10.14
C GLU A 25 16.65 35.66 -11.18
N GLY A 26 16.81 34.52 -11.87
CA GLY A 26 17.45 34.44 -13.20
C GLY A 26 18.97 34.64 -13.31
N VAL A 27 19.75 33.56 -13.08
CA VAL A 27 20.98 33.32 -13.88
C VAL A 27 20.89 31.92 -14.49
N THR A 28 20.98 31.84 -15.81
CA THR A 28 20.82 30.62 -16.60
C THR A 28 22.15 29.92 -16.90
N ARG A 29 22.07 28.69 -17.40
CA ARG A 29 23.19 27.87 -17.90
C ARG A 29 24.19 28.66 -18.76
N ARG A 30 25.50 28.54 -18.49
CA ARG A 30 26.54 27.95 -19.37
C ARG A 30 27.92 27.94 -18.69
N GLU A 31 28.90 27.34 -19.36
CA GLU A 31 30.35 27.63 -19.23
C GLU A 31 31.05 27.25 -17.90
N MET A 32 31.31 25.94 -17.76
CA MET A 32 32.55 25.45 -17.14
C MET A 32 33.42 24.81 -18.24
N LEU A 33 34.47 25.51 -18.71
CA LEU A 33 35.48 24.92 -19.60
C LEU A 33 36.80 25.70 -19.57
N TYR A 34 37.91 24.98 -19.30
CA TYR A 34 39.32 25.40 -19.33
C TYR A 34 39.80 26.52 -18.38
N GLY A 35 41.01 26.29 -17.81
CA GLY A 35 41.68 27.19 -16.87
C GLY A 35 42.80 26.47 -16.11
N ALA A 36 43.90 26.14 -16.81
CA ALA A 36 45.06 25.44 -16.25
C ALA A 36 46.22 26.43 -15.94
N ILE A 37 47.35 25.89 -15.44
CA ILE A 37 48.58 26.60 -14.99
C ILE A 37 48.42 27.19 -13.57
N GLY A 38 49.36 27.04 -12.63
CA GLY A 38 50.61 26.26 -12.64
C GLY A 38 51.55 26.62 -11.47
N ALA A 39 52.54 25.76 -11.20
CA ALA A 39 53.50 25.79 -10.08
C ALA A 39 52.90 25.63 -8.66
N GLY A 40 53.53 24.92 -7.69
CA GLY A 40 54.66 23.97 -7.76
C GLY A 40 55.77 24.22 -6.73
N ILE A 41 56.12 23.20 -5.93
CA ILE A 41 57.41 23.02 -5.22
C ILE A 41 57.49 21.58 -4.62
N THR A 42 58.70 21.05 -4.44
CA THR A 42 59.05 19.67 -4.01
C THR A 42 60.37 19.68 -3.21
N LEU A 43 60.87 18.63 -2.53
CA LEU A 43 60.46 17.22 -2.29
C LEU A 43 60.06 17.06 -0.79
N ALA A 44 60.10 15.96 -0.01
CA ALA A 44 60.62 14.58 -0.06
C ALA A 44 59.64 13.65 0.70
N ALA A 45 59.46 12.34 0.50
CA ALA A 45 60.29 11.20 0.06
C ALA A 45 60.96 10.38 1.18
N PHE A 46 60.43 9.17 1.40
CA PHE A 46 61.11 7.99 1.97
C PHE A 46 60.81 6.80 1.04
N GLY A 47 61.81 5.93 0.82
CA GLY A 47 61.82 4.96 -0.29
C GLY A 47 61.59 3.49 0.10
N CYS A 48 61.43 2.66 -0.94
CA CYS A 48 61.18 1.22 -0.88
C CYS A 48 62.39 0.39 -0.41
N ASN A 49 62.14 -0.89 -0.08
CA ASN A 49 62.80 -1.98 -0.83
C ASN A 49 62.01 -3.31 -0.85
N SER A 50 62.34 -4.16 -1.82
CA SER A 50 61.91 -5.55 -2.09
C SER A 50 62.64 -6.57 -1.15
N ASN A 51 62.51 -7.90 -1.19
CA ASN A 51 61.75 -8.91 -2.00
C ASN A 51 61.47 -10.13 -1.04
N GLU A 52 61.11 -11.40 -1.34
CA GLU A 52 60.95 -12.32 -2.50
C GLU A 52 59.47 -12.85 -2.55
N GLY A 53 59.01 -14.01 -3.06
CA GLY A 53 59.60 -15.23 -3.66
C GLY A 53 58.54 -16.20 -4.25
N ASN A 54 58.96 -17.26 -4.94
CA ASN A 54 58.15 -17.98 -5.95
C ASN A 54 57.16 -19.09 -5.48
N ALA A 55 55.97 -19.10 -6.12
CA ALA A 55 55.39 -20.10 -7.07
C ALA A 55 55.91 -21.58 -7.07
N PRO A 56 55.13 -22.62 -7.50
CA PRO A 56 54.20 -22.55 -8.66
C PRO A 56 52.95 -23.48 -8.73
N SER A 57 52.16 -23.31 -9.82
CA SER A 57 51.33 -24.32 -10.54
C SER A 57 50.07 -24.92 -9.86
N SER A 58 49.03 -25.36 -10.57
CA SER A 58 48.53 -25.06 -11.93
C SER A 58 47.08 -25.58 -12.07
N GLY A 59 46.25 -24.95 -12.92
CA GLY A 59 44.85 -25.38 -13.12
C GLY A 59 44.06 -24.51 -14.10
N SER A 60 44.19 -24.79 -15.40
CA SER A 60 43.52 -24.04 -16.48
C SER A 60 42.26 -24.74 -16.99
N GLY A 61 41.17 -23.98 -17.16
CA GLY A 61 39.94 -24.44 -17.81
C GLY A 61 39.12 -23.24 -18.31
N SER A 62 38.96 -23.11 -19.63
CA SER A 62 38.42 -21.91 -20.27
C SER A 62 37.15 -22.20 -21.06
N ASN A 63 36.17 -21.28 -20.99
CA ASN A 63 35.01 -21.17 -21.87
C ASN A 63 34.01 -22.37 -21.81
N ALA A 64 32.75 -22.26 -22.20
CA ALA A 64 32.10 -21.21 -22.99
C ALA A 64 30.65 -20.94 -22.53
N SER A 65 30.00 -20.00 -23.22
CA SER A 65 28.54 -19.82 -23.22
C SER A 65 27.79 -21.07 -23.68
N ASP A 66 26.60 -21.31 -23.12
CA ASP A 66 25.51 -21.88 -23.92
C ASP A 66 24.14 -21.34 -23.47
N SER A 67 23.15 -21.38 -24.37
CA SER A 67 21.84 -20.75 -24.20
C SER A 67 20.72 -21.74 -24.53
N ASN A 68 20.13 -22.39 -23.51
CA ASN A 68 18.91 -23.17 -23.76
C ASN A 68 17.92 -23.25 -22.59
N ARG A 69 16.83 -22.50 -22.75
CA ARG A 69 15.44 -22.94 -22.66
C ARG A 69 15.23 -24.41 -22.21
N THR A 70 14.59 -24.58 -21.07
CA THR A 70 13.73 -25.74 -20.77
C THR A 70 12.36 -25.24 -20.30
N GLN A 71 11.29 -25.82 -20.84
CA GLN A 71 9.92 -25.50 -20.45
C GLN A 71 9.50 -26.45 -19.34
N GLY A 72 9.23 -25.93 -18.15
CA GLY A 72 8.68 -26.72 -17.04
C GLY A 72 7.20 -26.99 -17.27
N THR A 73 6.86 -28.17 -17.79
CA THR A 73 5.48 -28.66 -17.80
C THR A 73 5.04 -28.97 -16.38
N TYR A 74 4.02 -28.27 -15.88
CA TYR A 74 3.34 -28.67 -14.65
C TYR A 74 2.70 -30.05 -14.85
N LEU A 75 2.79 -30.89 -13.83
CA LEU A 75 2.07 -32.16 -13.73
C LEU A 75 0.97 -31.98 -12.68
N ASP A 76 -0.27 -32.33 -13.03
CA ASP A 76 -1.38 -32.33 -12.10
C ASP A 76 -1.27 -33.49 -11.09
N PRO A 77 -1.55 -33.26 -9.80
CA PRO A 77 -1.79 -34.33 -8.83
C PRO A 77 -3.22 -34.87 -8.97
N GLU A 78 -3.34 -36.19 -9.06
CA GLU A 78 -4.61 -36.88 -9.34
C GLU A 78 -5.68 -36.72 -8.23
N GLN A 79 -6.96 -36.67 -8.63
CA GLN A 79 -8.09 -36.71 -7.71
C GLN A 79 -8.46 -38.18 -7.38
N PRO A 80 -8.66 -38.55 -6.11
CA PRO A 80 -9.17 -39.88 -5.76
C PRO A 80 -10.66 -40.01 -6.10
N SER A 81 -11.05 -41.15 -6.66
CA SER A 81 -12.41 -41.42 -7.12
C SER A 81 -13.31 -42.04 -6.03
N SER A 82 -14.57 -41.61 -5.98
CA SER A 82 -15.61 -42.25 -5.15
C SER A 82 -16.26 -43.43 -5.89
N PRO A 83 -16.46 -44.60 -5.24
CA PRO A 83 -17.36 -45.65 -5.72
C PRO A 83 -18.83 -45.29 -5.45
N GLY A 84 -19.77 -46.02 -6.05
CA GLY A 84 -21.22 -45.80 -5.83
C GLY A 84 -22.11 -47.02 -6.06
N ASN A 85 -23.43 -46.77 -6.01
CA ASN A 85 -24.57 -47.67 -6.19
C ASN A 85 -24.92 -48.69 -5.08
N GLY A 86 -26.23 -48.93 -4.96
CA GLY A 86 -26.90 -49.80 -3.97
C GLY A 86 -28.08 -49.07 -3.31
N SER A 87 -29.23 -48.82 -3.96
CA SER A 87 -30.29 -49.74 -4.48
C SER A 87 -31.41 -50.04 -3.48
N ASP A 88 -32.61 -49.56 -3.80
CA ASP A 88 -33.96 -50.06 -3.47
C ASP A 88 -34.30 -50.62 -2.07
N THR A 89 -35.25 -49.95 -1.40
CA THR A 89 -36.47 -50.61 -0.89
C THR A 89 -37.67 -49.66 -1.00
N SER A 90 -38.87 -50.21 -1.22
CA SER A 90 -40.15 -49.53 -0.99
C SER A 90 -40.40 -49.39 0.54
N ASP A 91 -41.28 -48.53 1.02
CA ASP A 91 -42.74 -48.74 1.02
C ASP A 91 -43.51 -47.42 1.13
N ALA A 92 -44.83 -47.49 0.96
CA ALA A 92 -45.74 -46.36 1.12
C ALA A 92 -46.66 -46.55 2.33
N ASP A 93 -46.96 -45.47 3.03
CA ASP A 93 -48.19 -45.30 3.79
C ASP A 93 -48.54 -43.80 3.89
N ALA A 94 -49.77 -43.47 4.28
CA ALA A 94 -50.36 -42.17 3.96
C ALA A 94 -51.21 -41.52 5.08
N ASP A 95 -51.43 -40.22 4.88
CA ASP A 95 -52.60 -39.42 5.30
C ASP A 95 -52.69 -38.89 6.75
N THR A 96 -53.37 -37.74 6.87
CA THR A 96 -53.74 -36.98 8.09
C THR A 96 -52.58 -36.41 8.94
N GLY A 97 -52.62 -35.19 9.46
CA GLY A 97 -53.62 -34.12 9.41
C GLY A 97 -53.61 -33.27 10.69
N ALA A 98 -54.04 -32.00 10.60
CA ALA A 98 -54.32 -31.04 11.69
C ALA A 98 -53.17 -30.51 12.58
N ASP A 99 -52.95 -29.20 12.44
CA ASP A 99 -53.08 -28.15 13.47
C ASP A 99 -52.27 -28.24 14.79
N ALA A 100 -51.31 -27.33 14.94
CA ALA A 100 -50.75 -26.90 16.23
C ALA A 100 -50.19 -25.46 16.14
N ASP A 101 -51.06 -24.46 16.09
CA ASP A 101 -50.67 -23.05 16.28
C ASP A 101 -49.97 -22.90 17.64
N THR A 102 -48.73 -22.38 17.63
CA THR A 102 -47.98 -22.08 18.86
C THR A 102 -47.31 -20.72 18.75
N ASP A 103 -48.12 -19.65 18.70
CA ASP A 103 -47.62 -18.30 18.96
C ASP A 103 -46.94 -18.29 20.34
N THR A 104 -45.62 -18.04 20.36
CA THR A 104 -44.91 -17.70 21.60
C THR A 104 -43.99 -16.51 21.34
N ASP A 105 -44.31 -15.43 22.04
CA ASP A 105 -43.76 -14.09 21.92
C ASP A 105 -42.23 -13.97 21.81
N THR A 106 -41.83 -12.99 20.98
CA THR A 106 -40.82 -11.99 21.32
C THR A 106 -39.44 -12.49 21.77
N ASP A 107 -38.52 -12.63 20.82
CA ASP A 107 -37.13 -12.25 21.07
C ASP A 107 -36.91 -10.81 20.54
N THR A 108 -36.94 -9.83 21.45
CA THR A 108 -36.35 -8.51 21.20
C THR A 108 -34.83 -8.59 21.32
N GLY A 109 -34.21 -9.26 20.34
CA GLY A 109 -32.75 -9.32 20.21
C GLY A 109 -32.18 -7.91 20.01
N THR A 110 -31.47 -7.42 21.02
CA THR A 110 -30.98 -6.03 21.08
C THR A 110 -29.86 -5.75 20.09
N ASP A 111 -29.91 -4.60 19.41
CA ASP A 111 -28.84 -4.09 18.54
C ASP A 111 -27.45 -4.11 19.22
N THR A 112 -26.59 -5.09 18.90
CA THR A 112 -25.14 -5.04 19.24
C THR A 112 -24.20 -5.81 18.29
N ASP A 113 -24.66 -6.34 17.15
CA ASP A 113 -23.77 -6.87 16.10
C ASP A 113 -23.08 -5.72 15.34
N ALA A 114 -22.04 -5.16 15.96
CA ALA A 114 -21.44 -3.87 15.63
C ALA A 114 -20.48 -3.88 14.41
N ASP A 115 -20.96 -4.36 13.25
CA ASP A 115 -20.29 -4.30 11.94
C ASP A 115 -18.82 -4.77 11.98
N THR A 116 -18.63 -6.05 12.31
CA THR A 116 -17.35 -6.76 12.18
C THR A 116 -17.07 -7.21 10.74
N GLY A 117 -18.07 -7.18 9.86
CA GLY A 117 -18.03 -7.82 8.54
C GLY A 117 -16.89 -7.38 7.63
N LYS A 118 -16.42 -6.12 7.76
CA LYS A 118 -15.36 -5.55 6.92
C LYS A 118 -13.97 -5.53 7.55
N VAL A 119 -13.78 -6.05 8.77
CA VAL A 119 -12.47 -6.00 9.48
C VAL A 119 -11.32 -6.64 8.68
N HIS A 120 -11.65 -7.59 7.80
CA HIS A 120 -10.73 -8.25 6.87
C HIS A 120 -10.12 -7.31 5.80
N LEU A 121 -10.65 -6.09 5.64
CA LEU A 121 -10.11 -5.05 4.77
C LEU A 121 -8.95 -4.25 5.39
N ALA A 122 -8.73 -4.35 6.70
CA ALA A 122 -7.47 -3.95 7.33
C ALA A 122 -6.37 -4.95 6.96
N ALA A 123 -5.62 -4.64 5.91
CA ALA A 123 -4.60 -5.53 5.39
C ALA A 123 -3.46 -5.78 6.38
N ALA A 124 -2.74 -6.89 6.20
CA ALA A 124 -1.59 -7.25 7.02
C ALA A 124 -0.51 -6.15 7.14
N CYS A 125 -0.41 -5.26 6.14
CA CYS A 125 0.53 -4.14 6.10
C CYS A 125 -0.09 -2.76 6.42
N GLY A 126 -1.31 -2.69 6.95
CA GLY A 126 -1.99 -1.41 7.26
C GLY A 126 -2.54 -0.65 6.05
N THR A 127 -2.73 -1.30 4.91
CA THR A 127 -3.46 -0.70 3.78
C THR A 127 -4.95 -1.04 3.85
N TYR A 128 -5.82 -0.10 3.45
CA TYR A 128 -7.24 -0.38 3.34
C TYR A 128 -7.52 -1.08 2.02
N CYS A 129 -7.86 -2.37 2.06
CA CYS A 129 -8.14 -3.16 0.86
C CYS A 129 -9.35 -2.64 0.07
N GLY A 130 -10.32 -1.97 0.72
CA GLY A 130 -11.48 -1.42 0.03
C GLY A 130 -11.15 -0.34 -1.02
N ALA A 131 -9.99 0.31 -0.92
CA ALA A 131 -9.48 1.27 -1.91
C ALA A 131 -8.47 0.66 -2.91
N CYS A 132 -8.27 -0.66 -2.89
CA CYS A 132 -7.46 -1.36 -3.87
C CYS A 132 -8.22 -1.50 -5.20
N PRO A 133 -7.64 -1.11 -6.36
CA PRO A 133 -8.31 -1.26 -7.66
C PRO A 133 -8.80 -2.69 -7.96
N ALA A 134 -8.04 -3.71 -7.56
CA ALA A 134 -8.43 -5.11 -7.74
C ALA A 134 -9.61 -5.53 -6.83
N TYR A 135 -9.78 -4.90 -5.67
CA TYR A 135 -10.92 -5.14 -4.79
C TYR A 135 -12.17 -4.45 -5.34
N ILE A 136 -12.08 -3.16 -5.67
CA ILE A 136 -13.20 -2.37 -6.24
C ILE A 136 -13.71 -3.01 -7.54
N ALA A 137 -12.80 -3.47 -8.42
CA ALA A 137 -13.17 -4.16 -9.65
C ALA A 137 -13.79 -5.57 -9.43
N THR A 138 -13.66 -6.13 -8.22
CA THR A 138 -14.31 -7.39 -7.82
C THR A 138 -15.63 -7.14 -7.08
N HIS A 139 -15.77 -5.98 -6.42
CA HIS A 139 -16.90 -5.60 -5.58
C HIS A 139 -17.49 -4.22 -6.00
N PRO A 140 -18.03 -4.09 -7.22
CA PRO A 140 -18.61 -2.84 -7.69
C PRO A 140 -19.92 -2.51 -6.95
N GLU A 141 -19.94 -1.41 -6.20
CA GLU A 141 -21.18 -0.80 -5.67
C GLU A 141 -22.03 -0.11 -6.76
N ASP A 142 -21.58 -0.15 -8.02
CA ASP A 142 -22.32 0.31 -9.19
C ASP A 142 -22.22 -0.70 -10.33
N GLY A 143 -23.32 -1.40 -10.63
CA GLY A 143 -23.40 -2.35 -11.74
C GLY A 143 -23.26 -1.71 -13.13
N GLN A 144 -23.24 -0.38 -13.25
CA GLN A 144 -22.99 0.33 -14.51
C GLN A 144 -21.51 0.69 -14.71
N ILE A 145 -20.66 0.58 -13.67
CA ILE A 145 -19.25 0.97 -13.72
C ILE A 145 -18.35 -0.27 -13.71
N GLN A 146 -17.86 -0.64 -14.89
CA GLN A 146 -16.93 -1.77 -15.04
C GLN A 146 -15.47 -1.30 -15.00
N TYR A 147 -14.73 -1.78 -14.01
CA TYR A 147 -13.28 -1.55 -13.88
C TYR A 147 -12.49 -2.70 -14.51
N SER A 148 -11.29 -2.42 -15.04
CA SER A 148 -10.37 -3.47 -15.48
C SER A 148 -9.64 -4.09 -14.29
N ASN A 149 -9.59 -5.43 -14.23
CA ASN A 149 -8.88 -6.16 -13.18
C ASN A 149 -7.77 -7.09 -13.74
N PRO A 150 -6.64 -6.54 -14.20
CA PRO A 150 -5.52 -7.33 -14.69
C PRO A 150 -4.81 -8.18 -13.61
N TRP A 151 -5.13 -7.97 -12.33
CA TRP A 151 -4.55 -8.73 -11.21
C TRP A 151 -5.42 -9.92 -10.75
N GLY A 152 -6.66 -10.03 -11.25
CA GLY A 152 -7.61 -11.05 -10.84
C GLY A 152 -8.39 -10.72 -9.56
N GLU A 153 -9.46 -11.49 -9.34
CA GLU A 153 -10.45 -11.26 -8.29
C GLU A 153 -9.84 -11.24 -6.88
N CYS A 154 -10.34 -10.34 -6.01
CA CYS A 154 -9.74 -10.05 -4.71
C CYS A 154 -10.77 -9.68 -3.65
N ASP A 155 -10.85 -10.47 -2.58
CA ASP A 155 -11.79 -10.32 -1.45
C ASP A 155 -11.10 -9.66 -0.23
N GLY A 156 -10.07 -8.84 -0.49
CA GLY A 156 -9.21 -8.26 0.54
C GLY A 156 -8.19 -9.27 1.07
N CYS A 157 -7.01 -8.80 1.49
CA CYS A 157 -5.90 -9.74 1.71
C CYS A 157 -6.08 -10.67 2.93
N LEU A 158 -6.98 -10.33 3.87
CA LEU A 158 -7.35 -11.19 5.00
C LEU A 158 -8.76 -11.79 4.87
N GLY A 159 -9.48 -11.57 3.76
CA GLY A 159 -10.88 -12.01 3.59
C GLY A 159 -11.11 -13.51 3.36
N GLY A 160 -10.07 -14.35 3.52
CA GLY A 160 -10.14 -15.81 3.35
C GLY A 160 -10.35 -16.34 1.93
N GLY A 161 -11.03 -15.58 1.07
CA GLY A 161 -11.36 -15.95 -0.31
C GLY A 161 -10.30 -15.62 -1.36
N ARG A 162 -10.75 -15.01 -2.46
CA ARG A 162 -9.98 -14.72 -3.68
C ARG A 162 -8.94 -13.64 -3.41
N LEU A 163 -7.82 -13.71 -4.14
CA LEU A 163 -6.67 -12.83 -3.94
C LEU A 163 -6.07 -12.40 -5.28
N ALA A 164 -5.96 -11.09 -5.46
CA ALA A 164 -5.19 -10.47 -6.54
C ALA A 164 -3.77 -11.06 -6.59
N ALA A 165 -3.22 -11.19 -7.80
CA ALA A 165 -1.95 -11.88 -8.05
C ALA A 165 -0.79 -11.39 -7.16
N HIS A 166 -0.71 -10.09 -6.88
CA HIS A 166 0.30 -9.49 -6.01
C HIS A 166 0.08 -9.76 -4.51
N CYS A 167 -1.16 -10.00 -4.06
CA CYS A 167 -1.47 -10.39 -2.69
C CYS A 167 -1.14 -11.86 -2.40
N ARG A 168 -1.31 -12.75 -3.40
CA ARG A 168 -1.03 -14.20 -3.26
C ARG A 168 0.43 -14.48 -2.84
N ILE A 169 1.37 -13.72 -3.40
CA ILE A 169 2.82 -13.89 -3.17
C ILE A 169 3.42 -12.84 -2.21
N CYS A 170 2.59 -12.09 -1.47
CA CYS A 170 3.08 -11.00 -0.63
C CYS A 170 3.79 -11.53 0.63
N ASP A 171 5.12 -11.42 0.69
CA ASP A 171 5.95 -11.83 1.83
C ASP A 171 5.49 -11.25 3.17
N THR A 172 5.04 -9.99 3.21
CA THR A 172 4.54 -9.34 4.43
C THR A 172 3.27 -10.03 4.95
N ARG A 173 2.30 -10.25 4.05
CA ARG A 173 1.06 -10.99 4.34
C ARG A 173 1.36 -12.42 4.81
N LEU A 174 2.19 -13.15 4.05
CA LEU A 174 2.56 -14.53 4.34
C LEU A 174 3.40 -14.65 5.63
N CYS A 175 4.13 -13.61 6.02
CA CYS A 175 4.82 -13.56 7.30
C CYS A 175 3.85 -13.34 8.46
N ALA A 176 2.89 -12.42 8.32
CA ALA A 176 1.92 -12.11 9.38
C ALA A 176 0.99 -13.29 9.68
N LEU A 177 0.45 -13.93 8.63
CA LEU A 177 -0.34 -15.18 8.70
C LEU A 177 0.35 -16.37 9.40
N ARG A 178 1.65 -16.28 9.71
CA ARG A 178 2.43 -17.32 10.41
C ARG A 178 3.00 -16.86 11.76
N LYS A 179 2.68 -15.64 12.21
CA LYS A 179 3.31 -15.01 13.37
C LYS A 179 2.36 -14.24 14.29
N HIS A 180 1.21 -13.83 13.80
CA HIS A 180 0.28 -12.96 14.52
C HIS A 180 -1.14 -13.52 14.35
N ASP A 181 -1.87 -13.63 15.45
CA ASP A 181 -3.16 -14.35 15.48
C ASP A 181 -4.25 -13.63 14.68
N ASP A 182 -4.18 -12.30 14.58
CA ASP A 182 -5.03 -11.45 13.73
C ASP A 182 -4.55 -11.35 12.27
N ALA A 183 -3.42 -11.99 11.96
CA ALA A 183 -2.70 -11.94 10.69
C ALA A 183 -2.23 -10.54 10.21
N ARG A 184 -2.05 -9.56 11.10
CA ARG A 184 -1.48 -8.23 10.78
C ARG A 184 -0.08 -8.04 11.33
N CYS A 185 0.60 -7.00 10.85
CA CYS A 185 1.87 -6.55 11.40
C CYS A 185 1.72 -5.54 12.57
N THR A 186 0.48 -5.30 13.05
CA THR A 186 0.13 -4.34 14.10
C THR A 186 1.00 -4.52 15.34
N ASP A 187 1.09 -5.75 15.86
CA ASP A 187 1.84 -6.06 17.08
C ASP A 187 3.16 -6.80 16.78
N CYS A 188 3.72 -6.55 15.60
CA CYS A 188 5.02 -7.08 15.23
C CYS A 188 6.12 -6.30 15.95
N GLU A 189 6.73 -6.89 16.99
CA GLU A 189 7.89 -6.34 17.73
C GLU A 189 9.06 -5.92 16.81
N GLN A 190 9.13 -6.47 15.60
CA GLN A 190 10.16 -6.20 14.61
C GLN A 190 9.81 -5.01 13.68
N LEU A 191 8.65 -4.37 13.83
CA LEU A 191 8.19 -3.25 13.00
C LEU A 191 9.01 -1.97 13.28
N PRO A 192 9.52 -1.25 12.25
CA PRO A 192 9.40 -1.52 10.82
C PRO A 192 10.40 -2.57 10.32
N CYS A 193 9.93 -3.78 10.02
CA CYS A 193 10.80 -4.89 9.63
C CYS A 193 11.16 -4.84 8.15
N TYR A 194 12.23 -5.55 7.75
CA TYR A 194 12.73 -5.52 6.36
C TYR A 194 11.68 -5.87 5.30
N ARG A 195 10.68 -6.69 5.63
CA ARG A 195 9.57 -7.03 4.70
C ARG A 195 8.67 -5.81 4.45
N VAL A 196 8.31 -5.10 5.52
CA VAL A 196 7.49 -3.88 5.44
C VAL A 196 8.29 -2.76 4.78
N THR A 197 9.54 -2.50 5.18
CA THR A 197 10.34 -1.43 4.58
C THR A 197 10.68 -1.69 3.10
N ASN A 198 10.97 -2.94 2.71
CA ASN A 198 11.12 -3.29 1.29
C ASN A 198 9.81 -3.15 0.52
N LEU A 199 8.68 -3.57 1.09
CA LEU A 199 7.37 -3.43 0.44
C LEU A 199 6.99 -1.94 0.25
N ILE A 200 7.33 -1.07 1.21
CA ILE A 200 7.18 0.39 1.08
C ILE A 200 8.09 0.92 -0.03
N ASN A 201 9.40 0.67 0.07
CA ASN A 201 10.43 1.24 -0.81
C ASN A 201 10.51 0.60 -2.21
N GLN A 202 9.62 -0.33 -2.54
CA GLN A 202 9.63 -1.04 -3.82
C GLN A 202 9.37 -0.11 -5.02
N VAL A 203 10.34 -0.10 -5.92
CA VAL A 203 10.30 0.57 -7.23
C VAL A 203 10.25 -0.52 -8.30
N TYR A 204 9.25 -0.46 -9.19
CA TYR A 204 8.98 -1.50 -10.19
C TYR A 204 9.39 -1.12 -11.61
N TYR A 205 9.42 0.19 -11.92
CA TYR A 205 9.68 0.68 -13.28
C TYR A 205 10.95 1.52 -13.38
N PRO A 206 11.78 1.36 -14.42
CA PRO A 206 12.91 2.24 -14.69
C PRO A 206 12.46 3.71 -14.77
N GLY A 207 13.03 4.57 -13.92
CA GLY A 207 12.68 5.99 -13.86
C GLY A 207 11.54 6.36 -12.89
N GLN A 208 10.87 5.40 -12.26
CA GLN A 208 9.92 5.67 -11.16
C GLN A 208 10.65 6.34 -9.99
N ARG A 209 10.25 7.57 -9.66
CA ARG A 209 10.90 8.40 -8.63
C ARG A 209 10.30 8.17 -7.25
N GLY A 210 10.58 7.00 -6.69
CA GLY A 210 10.17 6.63 -5.32
C GLY A 210 8.93 5.74 -5.23
N PRO A 211 8.43 5.51 -4.01
CA PRO A 211 7.44 4.47 -3.73
C PRO A 211 6.04 4.79 -4.24
N TYR A 212 5.20 3.77 -4.31
CA TYR A 212 3.77 3.92 -4.54
C TYR A 212 3.10 4.59 -3.32
N MET A 213 2.35 5.68 -3.55
CA MET A 213 1.86 6.56 -2.47
C MET A 213 1.02 5.86 -1.40
N HIS A 214 0.15 4.91 -1.80
CA HIS A 214 -0.64 4.09 -0.85
C HIS A 214 0.22 3.25 0.12
N ARG A 215 1.52 3.09 -0.16
CA ARG A 215 2.47 2.37 0.71
C ARG A 215 3.12 3.26 1.76
N LEU A 216 3.12 4.58 1.58
CA LEU A 216 3.60 5.52 2.60
C LEU A 216 2.70 5.54 3.83
N GLU A 217 1.41 5.24 3.66
CA GLU A 217 0.44 5.17 4.77
C GLU A 217 0.59 3.90 5.64
N TYR A 218 1.37 2.89 5.22
CA TYR A 218 1.44 1.58 5.90
C TYR A 218 1.83 1.66 7.39
N LEU A 219 2.91 2.38 7.73
CA LEU A 219 3.34 2.48 9.13
C LEU A 219 2.38 3.34 9.98
N PRO A 220 1.98 4.57 9.56
CA PRO A 220 0.97 5.35 10.29
C PRO A 220 -0.37 4.65 10.46
N ASN A 221 -0.76 3.76 9.53
CA ASN A 221 -2.00 3.01 9.66
C ASN A 221 -1.87 1.78 10.57
N LEU A 222 -0.74 1.06 10.55
CA LEU A 222 -0.46 0.01 11.55
C LEU A 222 -0.42 0.59 12.98
N GLU A 223 0.08 1.81 13.13
CA GLU A 223 0.04 2.57 14.38
C GLU A 223 -1.40 2.86 14.82
N LYS A 224 -2.23 3.49 13.97
CA LYS A 224 -3.66 3.72 14.26
C LYS A 224 -4.44 2.43 14.57
N ILE A 225 -4.21 1.34 13.83
CA ILE A 225 -4.87 0.05 14.08
C ILE A 225 -4.54 -0.47 15.49
N ARG A 226 -3.31 -0.23 15.98
CA ARG A 226 -2.92 -0.54 17.37
C ARG A 226 -3.59 0.38 18.39
N GLU A 227 -3.78 1.65 18.06
CA GLU A 227 -4.39 2.65 18.95
C GLU A 227 -5.92 2.52 19.08
N MET A 228 -6.63 2.21 17.99
CA MET A 228 -8.10 2.28 17.91
C MET A 228 -8.81 0.96 17.59
N GLY A 229 -8.05 -0.13 17.35
CA GLY A 229 -8.59 -1.41 16.86
C GLY A 229 -8.81 -1.44 15.35
N ALA A 230 -8.86 -2.64 14.77
CA ALA A 230 -8.97 -2.82 13.33
C ALA A 230 -10.38 -2.50 12.80
N GLU A 231 -11.40 -2.73 13.62
CA GLU A 231 -12.82 -2.54 13.31
C GLU A 231 -13.15 -1.06 13.12
N GLU A 232 -12.77 -0.21 14.08
CA GLU A 232 -13.01 1.24 14.01
C GLU A 232 -12.08 1.91 13.00
N TRP A 233 -10.84 1.42 12.86
CA TRP A 233 -9.95 1.87 11.80
C TRP A 233 -10.55 1.60 10.41
N VAL A 234 -11.13 0.41 10.16
CA VAL A 234 -11.80 0.08 8.89
C VAL A 234 -12.97 1.02 8.63
N LYS A 235 -13.81 1.31 9.64
CA LYS A 235 -14.94 2.26 9.49
C LYS A 235 -14.44 3.66 9.14
N SER A 236 -13.36 4.11 9.77
CA SER A 236 -12.73 5.40 9.47
C SER A 236 -12.14 5.47 8.05
N GLU A 237 -11.52 4.38 7.56
CA GLU A 237 -10.98 4.30 6.21
C GLU A 237 -12.08 4.17 5.15
N GLU A 238 -13.13 3.39 5.39
CA GLU A 238 -14.26 3.30 4.47
C GLU A 238 -14.92 4.67 4.26
N ALA A 239 -15.11 5.43 5.33
CA ALA A 239 -15.59 6.81 5.22
C ALA A 239 -14.57 7.74 4.52
N ARG A 240 -13.26 7.52 4.71
CA ARG A 240 -12.19 8.32 4.07
C ARG A 240 -12.08 8.05 2.56
N TRP A 241 -12.35 6.83 2.11
CA TRP A 241 -12.19 6.38 0.72
C TRP A 241 -13.48 6.43 -0.13
N ARG A 242 -14.49 7.20 0.28
CA ARG A 242 -15.71 7.45 -0.51
C ARG A 242 -15.69 8.83 -1.18
N CYS A 243 -16.28 8.90 -2.38
CA CYS A 243 -16.48 10.13 -3.13
C CYS A 243 -17.33 11.13 -2.33
N PRO A 244 -16.90 12.39 -2.15
CA PRO A 244 -17.63 13.36 -1.33
C PRO A 244 -18.97 13.80 -1.95
N GLY A 245 -19.14 13.68 -3.27
CA GLY A 245 -20.37 14.07 -3.97
C GLY A 245 -21.44 12.99 -4.09
N CYS A 246 -21.06 11.71 -4.20
CA CYS A 246 -22.02 10.60 -4.45
C CYS A 246 -21.78 9.31 -3.66
N GLY A 247 -20.83 9.30 -2.72
CA GLY A 247 -20.57 8.16 -1.82
C GLY A 247 -19.93 6.91 -2.43
N LEU A 248 -19.73 6.85 -3.76
CA LEU A 248 -19.06 5.71 -4.43
C LEU A 248 -17.63 5.51 -3.86
N PRO A 249 -17.17 4.26 -3.64
CA PRO A 249 -15.77 3.97 -3.31
C PRO A 249 -14.80 4.53 -4.36
N MET A 250 -13.64 5.03 -3.89
CA MET A 250 -12.57 5.53 -4.74
C MET A 250 -11.30 4.72 -4.54
N GLY A 251 -10.63 4.37 -5.64
CA GLY A 251 -9.34 3.71 -5.63
C GLY A 251 -8.22 4.65 -5.20
N TRP A 252 -7.12 4.08 -4.68
CA TRP A 252 -5.92 4.81 -4.25
C TRP A 252 -5.44 5.90 -5.23
N TYR A 253 -5.61 5.67 -6.54
CA TYR A 253 -5.09 6.49 -7.64
C TYR A 253 -6.13 7.29 -8.43
N ASP A 254 -7.38 7.29 -7.98
CA ASP A 254 -8.47 7.99 -8.68
C ASP A 254 -8.36 9.49 -8.38
N THR A 255 -8.30 10.31 -9.43
CA THR A 255 -8.27 11.78 -9.32
C THR A 255 -9.66 12.37 -9.11
N GLU A 256 -10.66 11.70 -9.67
CA GLU A 256 -12.07 12.09 -9.76
C GLU A 256 -12.95 10.82 -9.68
N CYS A 257 -14.21 10.98 -9.30
CA CYS A 257 -15.13 9.86 -9.13
C CYS A 257 -15.69 9.35 -10.47
N ALA A 258 -15.56 8.04 -10.71
CA ALA A 258 -16.05 7.38 -11.93
C ALA A 258 -17.56 7.50 -12.19
N ARG A 259 -18.38 7.77 -11.17
CA ARG A 259 -19.84 8.00 -11.31
C ARG A 259 -20.20 9.45 -11.67
N CYS A 260 -19.57 10.43 -11.01
CA CYS A 260 -20.07 11.81 -11.01
C CYS A 260 -19.02 12.89 -11.33
N GLY A 261 -17.76 12.54 -11.58
CA GLY A 261 -16.69 13.49 -11.90
C GLY A 261 -16.19 14.35 -10.72
N GLU A 262 -16.77 14.19 -9.52
CA GLU A 262 -16.36 14.92 -8.32
C GLU A 262 -14.88 14.60 -7.97
N PRO A 263 -14.02 15.59 -7.70
CA PRO A 263 -12.64 15.36 -7.29
C PRO A 263 -12.51 14.47 -6.04
N ARG A 264 -11.36 13.77 -5.92
CA ARG A 264 -11.02 13.03 -4.69
C ARG A 264 -10.95 13.97 -3.48
N SER A 265 -11.25 13.45 -2.30
CA SER A 265 -11.14 14.23 -1.05
C SER A 265 -9.69 14.67 -0.78
N GLU A 266 -9.49 15.93 -0.38
CA GLU A 266 -8.21 16.48 0.08
C GLU A 266 -7.68 15.81 1.36
N ARG A 267 -8.50 14.99 2.03
CA ARG A 267 -8.13 14.17 3.20
C ARG A 267 -7.32 12.91 2.83
N LEU A 268 -7.17 12.63 1.54
CA LEU A 268 -6.34 11.58 0.97
C LEU A 268 -4.96 12.15 0.58
N PHE A 269 -3.94 11.29 0.47
CA PHE A 269 -2.67 11.73 -0.12
C PHE A 269 -2.88 12.30 -1.54
N PRO A 270 -2.11 13.33 -1.93
CA PRO A 270 -2.24 13.93 -3.25
C PRO A 270 -1.81 12.95 -4.34
N VAL A 271 -2.53 12.96 -5.46
CA VAL A 271 -2.14 12.27 -6.69
C VAL A 271 -2.16 13.27 -7.86
N THR A 272 -1.10 13.25 -8.66
CA THR A 272 -0.92 14.11 -9.84
C THR A 272 -0.80 13.24 -11.10
N ARG A 273 -0.59 13.88 -12.25
CA ARG A 273 -0.29 13.17 -13.51
C ARG A 273 1.03 12.41 -13.46
N ASP A 274 1.95 12.80 -12.58
CA ASP A 274 3.30 12.24 -12.42
C ASP A 274 3.39 11.23 -11.26
N THR A 275 2.31 11.00 -10.50
CA THR A 275 2.30 10.02 -9.41
C THR A 275 2.45 8.59 -9.95
N PRO A 276 3.43 7.79 -9.48
CA PRO A 276 3.60 6.42 -9.94
C PRO A 276 2.36 5.54 -9.66
N ARG A 277 1.79 4.97 -10.73
CA ARG A 277 0.68 4.00 -10.71
C ARG A 277 1.24 2.58 -10.88
N PRO A 278 0.56 1.54 -10.34
CA PRO A 278 0.97 0.14 -10.50
C PRO A 278 0.45 -0.51 -11.80
N TYR A 279 0.13 0.32 -12.80
CA TYR A 279 -0.39 -0.01 -14.14
C TYR A 279 -0.05 1.14 -15.10
#